data_AF-A0A536YT55-F1
#
_entry.id   AF-A0A536YT55-F1
#
_cell.length_a   1.000
_cell.length_b   1.000
_cell.length_c   1.000
_cell.angle_alpha   90.00
_cell.angle_beta   90.00
_cell.angle_gamma   90.00
#
_symmetry.space_group_name_H-M   'P 1'
#
loop_
_entity.id
_entity.type
_entity.pdbx_description
1 polymer ?
#
loop_
_entity_poly.entity_id
_entity_poly.type
_entity_poly.pdbx_seq_one_letter_code
_entity_poly.pdbx_strand_id
1 'polypeptide(L)' 'MTAAAAAERPPDDAELARRIGQRDERAFETLMRAHNRLLYRLARSILKDDAEAEDAVQEAYLAA' A
#
# COMPACT_ATOMS: atom_id res chain seq x y z
N MET A 1 27.39 3.20 13.93
CA MET A 1 26.09 3.83 14.20
C MET A 1 25.58 4.34 12.86
N THR A 2 24.59 3.74 12.22
CA THR A 2 23.18 3.73 12.67
C THR A 2 22.52 2.41 12.29
N ALA A 3 22.01 1.70 13.30
CA ALA A 3 21.06 0.62 13.09
C ALA A 3 19.77 1.26 12.55
N ALA A 4 19.47 1.02 11.28
CA ALA A 4 18.16 1.33 10.72
C ALA A 4 17.14 0.49 11.52
N ALA A 5 16.25 1.20 12.21
CA ALA A 5 15.24 0.66 13.08
C ALA A 5 14.62 -0.60 12.50
N ALA A 6 14.54 -1.65 13.33
CA ALA A 6 13.66 -2.78 13.10
C ALA A 6 12.33 -2.21 12.63
N ALA A 7 11.98 -2.46 11.37
CA ALA A 7 10.75 -1.98 10.78
C ALA A 7 9.64 -2.37 11.75
N GLU A 8 9.02 -1.36 12.37
CA GLU A 8 7.79 -1.52 13.12
C GLU A 8 6.90 -2.38 12.24
N ARG A 9 6.63 -3.60 12.70
CA ARG A 9 5.85 -4.56 11.91
C ARG A 9 4.54 -3.82 11.60
N PRO A 10 4.23 -3.54 10.33
CA PRO A 10 2.96 -2.91 10.01
C PRO A 10 1.86 -3.76 10.69
N PRO A 11 0.80 -3.12 11.21
CA PRO A 11 -0.33 -3.87 11.75
C PRO A 11 -0.66 -5.01 10.79
N ASP A 12 -0.74 -6.24 11.32
CA ASP A 12 -0.80 -7.47 10.54
C ASP A 12 -1.75 -7.28 9.34
N ASP A 13 -1.21 -7.36 8.12
CA ASP A 13 -1.98 -7.13 6.89
C ASP A 13 -3.24 -8.01 6.87
N ALA A 14 -3.19 -9.19 7.52
CA ALA A 14 -4.34 -10.05 7.69
C ALA A 14 -5.44 -9.44 8.58
N GLU A 15 -5.08 -8.76 9.67
CA GLU A 15 -6.02 -8.07 10.55
C GLU A 15 -6.58 -6.81 9.87
N LEU A 16 -5.75 -6.07 9.14
CA LEU A 16 -6.23 -4.96 8.31
C LEU A 16 -7.22 -5.46 7.26
N ALA A 17 -6.91 -6.53 6.54
CA ALA A 17 -7.81 -7.13 5.56
C ALA A 17 -9.13 -7.60 6.19
N ARG A 18 -9.09 -8.21 7.38
CA ARG A 18 -10.29 -8.61 8.13
C ARG A 18 -11.17 -7.40 8.45
N ARG A 19 -10.59 -6.29 8.90
CA ARG A 19 -11.31 -5.04 9.22
C ARG A 19 -11.84 -4.34 7.97
N ILE A 20 -11.09 -4.35 6.87
CA ILE A 20 -11.54 -3.84 5.57
C ILE A 20 -12.79 -4.60 5.12
N GLY A 21 -12.80 -5.93 5.25
CA GLY A 21 -14.00 -6.76 4.98
C GLY A 21 -15.22 -6.41 5.86
N GLN A 22 -14.99 -5.77 7.02
CA GLN A 22 -16.03 -5.25 7.91
C GLN A 22 -16.40 -3.78 7.62
N ARG A 23 -15.92 -3.22 6.50
CA ARG A 23 -16.11 -1.81 6.07
C ARG A 23 -15.44 -0.78 6.98
N ASP A 24 -14.33 -1.14 7.62
CA ASP A 24 -13.50 -0.20 8.37
C ASP A 24 -12.61 0.62 7.41
N GLU A 25 -13.05 1.83 7.07
CA GLU A 25 -12.32 2.75 6.18
C GLU A 25 -10.94 3.13 6.73
N ARG A 26 -10.77 3.20 8.05
CA ARG A 26 -9.46 3.53 8.66
C ARG A 26 -8.46 2.39 8.48
N ALA A 27 -8.93 1.14 8.50
CA ALA A 27 -8.09 -0.01 8.21
C ALA A 27 -7.62 0.01 6.75
N PHE A 28 -8.51 0.36 5.81
CA PHE A 28 -8.15 0.54 4.41
C PHE A 28 -7.11 1.66 4.23
N GLU A 29 -7.34 2.83 4.82
CA GLU A 29 -6.42 3.97 4.74
C GLU A 29 -5.03 3.64 5.34
N THR A 30 -5.00 2.83 6.39
CA THR A 30 -3.76 2.35 7.02
C THR A 30 -2.99 1.41 6.08
N LEU A 31 -3.69 0.44 5.45
CA LEU A 31 -3.11 -0.47 4.47
C LEU A 31 -2.57 0.31 3.26
N MET A 32 -3.37 1.23 2.71
CA MET A 32 -2.97 2.07 1.59
C MET A 32 -1.69 2.82 1.91
N ARG A 33 -1.61 3.55 3.03
CA ARG A 33 -0.43 4.33 3.39
C ARG A 33 0.83 3.47 3.57
N ALA A 34 0.69 2.26 4.11
CA ALA A 34 1.79 1.33 4.28
C ALA A 34 2.35 0.84 2.93
N HIS A 35 1.47 0.55 1.97
CA HIS A 35 1.85 -0.13 0.72
C HIS A 35 1.98 0.79 -0.51
N ASN A 36 1.45 2.02 -0.46
CA ASN A 36 1.41 2.94 -1.61
C ASN A 36 2.77 3.20 -2.24
N ARG A 37 3.80 3.42 -1.41
CA ARG A 37 5.16 3.69 -1.90
C ARG A 37 5.79 2.48 -2.58
N LEU A 38 5.51 1.27 -2.08
CA LEU A 38 6.02 0.03 -2.69
C LEU A 38 5.32 -0.22 -4.03
N LEU A 39 4.00 -0.14 -4.04
CA LEU A 39 3.17 -0.35 -5.24
C LEU A 39 3.52 0.65 -6.34
N TYR A 40 3.64 1.94 -6.01
CA TYR A 40 4.04 2.97 -6.98
C TYR A 40 5.44 2.72 -7.56
N ARG A 41 6.41 2.33 -6.73
CA ARG A 41 7.76 2.00 -7.22
C ARG A 41 7.77 0.79 -8.14
N LEU A 42 6.98 -0.23 -7.81
CA LEU A 42 6.82 -1.42 -8.63
C LEU A 42 6.17 -1.08 -9.98
N ALA A 43 5.03 -0.37 -9.96
CA ALA A 43 4.33 0.08 -11.16
C ALA A 43 5.24 0.92 -12.06
N ARG A 44 5.94 1.92 -11.50
CA ARG A 44 6.89 2.76 -12.23
C ARG A 44 8.05 1.97 -12.82
N SER A 45 8.54 0.93 -12.14
CA SER A 45 9.62 0.09 -12.68
C SER A 45 9.20 -0.73 -13.90
N ILE A 46 7.90 -1.04 -14.02
CA ILE A 46 7.33 -1.85 -15.09
C ILE A 46 6.91 -0.94 -16.26
N LEU A 47 6.12 0.08 -15.97
CA LEU A 47 5.50 0.97 -16.97
C LEU A 47 6.47 2.04 -17.48
N LYS A 48 7.44 2.45 -16.65
CA LYS A 48 8.45 3.48 -16.95
C LYS A 48 7.86 4.85 -17.30
N ASP A 49 6.58 5.06 -17.01
CA ASP A 49 5.87 6.32 -17.08
C ASP A 49 5.26 6.63 -15.71
N ASP A 50 5.33 7.89 -15.29
CA ASP A 50 4.91 8.31 -13.95
C ASP A 50 3.38 8.42 -13.83
N ALA A 51 2.70 8.82 -14.91
CA ALA A 51 1.25 8.96 -14.96
C ALA A 51 0.59 7.58 -15.07
N GLU A 52 1.08 6.70 -15.95
CA GLU A 52 0.57 5.32 -16.03
C GLU A 52 0.78 4.56 -14.71
N ALA A 53 1.91 4.79 -14.02
CA ALA A 53 2.17 4.18 -12.72
C ALA A 53 1.23 4.70 -11.62
N GLU A 54 0.87 5.98 -11.65
CA GLU A 54 -0.11 6.56 -10.74
C GLU A 54 -1.50 5.99 -11.01
N ASP A 55 -1.95 5.99 -12.26
CA ASP A 55 -3.24 5.46 -12.68
C ASP A 55 -3.40 3.98 -12.31
N ALA A 56 -2.38 3.15 -12.57
CA ALA A 56 -2.42 1.72 -12.25
C ALA A 56 -2.55 1.46 -10.74
N VAL A 57 -1.87 2.26 -9.90
CA VAL A 57 -1.99 2.13 -8.43
C VAL A 57 -3.37 2.59 -7.96
N GLN A 58 -3.92 3.65 -8.55
CA GLN A 58 -5.27 4.10 -8.24
C GLN A 58 -6.33 3.07 -8.64
N GLU A 59 -6.25 2.51 -9.85
CA GLU A 59 -7.13 1.42 -10.30
C GLU A 59 -7.08 0.21 -9.37
N ALA A 60 -5.88 -0.19 -8.93
CA ALA A 60 -5.73 -1.32 -8.02
C ALA A 60 -6.48 -1.11 -6.69
N TYR A 61 -6.49 0.12 -6.16
CA TYR A 61 -7.24 0.44 -4.94
C TYR A 61 -8.75 0.58 -5.18
N LEU A 62 -9.17 1.01 -6.36
CA LEU A 62 -10.60 1.06 -6.73
C LEU A 62 -11.19 -0.34 -6.96
N ALA A 63 -10.35 -1.31 -7.33
CA ALA A 63 -10.76 -2.69 -7.58
C ALA A 63 -10.77 -3.60 -6.33
N ALA A 64 -10.27 -3.13 -5.19
CA ALA A 64 -10.16 -3.87 -3.92
C ALA A 64 -11.47 -3.88 -3.12
#